data_AF-A0A1J4KYL5-F1
#
_entry.id   AF-A0A1J4KYL5-F1
#
_cell.length_a   1.000
_cell.length_b   1.000
_cell.length_c   1.000
_cell.angle_alpha   90.00
_cell.angle_beta   90.00
_cell.angle_gamma   90.00
#
_symmetry.space_group_name_H-M   'P 1'
#
loop_
_entity.id
_entity.type
_entity.pdbx_description
1 polymer ?
#
loop_
_entity_poly.entity_id
_entity_poly.type
_entity_poly.pdbx_seq_one_letter_code
_entity_poly.pdbx_strand_id
1 'polypeptide(L)'
;MTQLDNITINFRVRYHAVYGQNVMICGSIPELGNWTEAIPLEYTGTDDYWATTIHVPLSTEKTSIRYKYIIEYGGNKQWEPEKDHVLNVSPSKTPYTIDIIDTYKWQDSVMDSYTRSVFVDAINRRDSPPEVNYINSPSNEVELFISAVILHVKSTQQVVVVGSCPELGSWNVDGGLKLSDGEFPLWTGTRSISRN
;
A
#
# COMPACT_ATOMS: atom_id res chain seq x y z
N MET A 1 26.16 5.05 20.36
CA MET A 1 25.37 4.57 19.20
C MET A 1 23.93 4.58 19.65
N THR A 2 23.15 5.56 19.21
CA THR A 2 21.73 5.71 19.55
C THR A 2 20.97 4.54 18.92
N GLN A 3 20.32 3.75 19.76
CA GLN A 3 19.39 2.70 19.34
C GLN A 3 18.28 3.39 18.51
N LEU A 4 18.08 2.95 17.26
CA LEU A 4 17.05 3.52 16.39
C LEU A 4 15.67 3.07 16.88
N ASP A 5 15.00 3.91 17.67
CA ASP A 5 13.61 3.72 18.13
C ASP A 5 12.60 4.14 17.05
N ASN A 6 12.82 3.68 15.81
CA ASN A 6 12.04 4.08 14.64
C ASN A 6 11.54 2.87 13.85
N ILE A 7 10.42 3.07 13.16
CA ILE A 7 9.95 2.21 12.07
C ILE A 7 10.66 2.68 10.80
N THR A 8 11.35 1.78 10.12
CA THR A 8 11.96 2.08 8.81
C THR A 8 10.97 1.72 7.72
N ILE A 9 10.61 2.67 6.88
CA ILE A 9 9.67 2.45 5.77
C ILE A 9 10.43 2.66 4.46
N ASN A 10 10.53 1.59 3.67
CA ASN A 10 11.13 1.62 2.34
C ASN A 10 10.00 1.69 1.32
N PHE A 11 9.90 2.82 0.64
CA PHE A 11 8.99 2.97 -0.48
C PHE A 11 9.67 2.52 -1.75
N ARG A 12 9.00 1.67 -2.52
CA ARG A 12 9.39 1.29 -3.88
C ARG A 12 8.20 1.42 -4.78
N VAL A 13 8.30 2.26 -5.80
CA VAL A 13 7.23 2.46 -6.79
C VAL A 13 7.74 2.14 -8.17
N ARG A 14 6.92 1.42 -8.95
CA ARG A 14 7.19 1.20 -10.36
C ARG A 14 6.62 2.34 -11.20
N TYR A 15 7.50 3.05 -11.92
CA TYR A 15 7.14 4.12 -12.84
C TYR A 15 8.17 4.26 -13.98
N HIS A 16 7.69 4.15 -15.22
CA HIS A 16 8.51 4.35 -16.39
C HIS A 16 8.66 5.85 -16.70
N ALA A 17 9.78 6.43 -16.26
CA ALA A 17 10.07 7.85 -16.45
C ALA A 17 10.74 8.10 -17.81
N VAL A 18 10.42 9.24 -18.42
CA VAL A 18 11.20 9.78 -19.54
C VAL A 18 12.26 10.76 -19.06
N TYR A 19 13.28 11.00 -19.88
CA TYR A 19 14.36 11.93 -19.52
C TYR A 19 13.82 13.29 -19.07
N GLY A 20 14.35 13.78 -17.94
CA GLY A 20 13.93 15.04 -17.32
C GLY A 20 12.75 14.92 -16.36
N GLN A 21 12.15 13.75 -16.20
CA GLN A 21 11.16 13.49 -15.15
C GLN A 21 11.84 13.02 -13.85
N ASN A 22 11.35 13.52 -12.73
CA ASN A 22 11.72 13.07 -11.39
C ASN A 22 10.51 12.50 -10.67
N VAL A 23 10.68 11.33 -10.04
CA VAL A 23 9.66 10.72 -9.18
C VAL A 23 9.88 11.19 -7.75
N MET A 24 8.83 11.66 -7.10
CA MET A 24 8.86 12.13 -5.71
C MET A 24 7.69 11.52 -4.93
N ILE A 25 7.77 11.57 -3.61
CA ILE A 25 6.70 11.17 -2.69
C ILE A 25 6.40 12.30 -1.71
N CYS A 26 5.14 12.44 -1.33
CA CYS A 26 4.71 13.37 -0.30
C CYS A 26 3.52 12.78 0.47
N GLY A 27 3.34 13.16 1.72
CA GLY A 27 2.33 12.55 2.57
C GLY A 27 1.99 13.32 3.83
N SER A 28 1.14 12.74 4.67
CA SER A 28 0.48 13.41 5.78
C SER A 28 1.31 13.57 7.04
N ILE A 29 2.46 12.91 7.13
CA ILE A 29 3.34 12.97 8.31
C ILE A 29 4.52 13.92 8.04
N PRO A 30 5.16 14.46 9.10
CA PRO A 30 6.33 15.33 8.96
C PRO A 30 7.46 14.70 8.16
N GLU A 31 7.70 13.40 8.33
CA GLU A 31 8.72 12.62 7.63
C GLU A 31 8.43 12.44 6.14
N LEU A 32 7.19 12.72 5.70
CA LEU A 32 6.77 12.79 4.30
C LEU A 32 6.40 14.22 3.87
N GLY A 33 6.79 15.21 4.67
CA GLY A 33 6.69 16.62 4.34
C GLY A 33 5.30 17.25 4.44
N ASN A 34 4.35 16.65 5.19
CA ASN A 34 3.03 17.23 5.51
C ASN A 34 2.25 17.78 4.31
N TRP A 35 2.28 17.09 3.15
CA TRP A 35 1.68 17.52 1.88
C TRP A 35 2.24 18.83 1.29
N THR A 36 3.35 19.35 1.84
CA THR A 36 3.99 20.60 1.38
C THR A 36 5.36 20.35 0.75
N GLU A 37 6.17 19.48 1.33
CA GLU A 37 7.53 19.19 0.88
C GLU A 37 7.60 17.77 0.33
N ALA A 38 7.96 17.62 -0.94
CA ALA A 38 8.07 16.33 -1.60
C ALA A 38 9.52 15.82 -1.54
N ILE A 39 9.68 14.54 -1.26
CA ILE A 39 10.96 13.87 -1.16
C ILE A 39 11.25 13.19 -2.50
N PRO A 40 12.40 13.45 -3.15
CA PRO A 40 12.76 12.77 -4.38
C PRO A 40 13.09 11.30 -4.13
N LEU A 41 12.69 10.44 -5.06
CA LEU A 41 13.05 9.03 -5.08
C LEU A 41 14.27 8.81 -5.98
N GLU A 42 15.04 7.79 -5.66
CA GLU A 42 16.20 7.37 -6.44
C GLU A 42 15.84 6.19 -7.36
N TYR A 43 16.31 6.25 -8.60
CA TYR A 43 16.14 5.15 -9.53
C TYR A 43 17.02 3.97 -9.11
N THR A 44 16.41 2.79 -8.94
CA THR A 44 17.11 1.59 -8.45
C THR A 44 17.97 0.90 -9.51
N GLY A 45 17.86 1.30 -10.79
CA GLY A 45 18.65 0.74 -11.89
C GLY A 45 18.01 -0.42 -12.66
N THR A 46 16.87 -0.95 -12.18
CA THR A 46 16.22 -2.14 -12.77
C THR A 46 14.69 -2.02 -12.75
N ASP A 47 14.03 -2.55 -13.79
CA ASP A 47 12.57 -2.77 -13.87
C ASP A 47 11.67 -1.55 -13.62
N ASP A 48 12.19 -0.34 -13.86
CA ASP A 48 11.49 0.94 -13.67
C ASP A 48 11.12 1.22 -12.20
N TYR A 49 11.89 0.69 -11.25
CA TYR A 49 11.67 0.97 -9.83
C TYR A 49 12.42 2.19 -9.32
N TRP A 50 11.70 3.01 -8.56
CA TRP A 50 12.18 4.16 -7.82
C TRP A 50 12.00 3.89 -6.33
N ALA A 51 12.96 4.29 -5.50
CA ALA A 51 12.94 3.99 -4.08
C ALA A 51 13.37 5.16 -3.21
N THR A 52 12.85 5.17 -1.98
CA THR A 52 13.35 6.03 -0.90
C THR A 52 13.08 5.36 0.44
N THR A 53 13.86 5.71 1.45
CA THR A 53 13.72 5.20 2.82
C THR A 53 13.46 6.36 3.76
N ILE A 54 12.43 6.23 4.60
CA ILE A 54 12.15 7.17 5.68
C ILE A 54 12.17 6.45 7.02
N HIS A 55 12.40 7.21 8.09
CA HIS A 55 12.36 6.72 9.46
C HIS A 55 11.26 7.45 10.22
N VAL A 56 10.22 6.71 10.61
CA VAL A 56 9.08 7.22 11.37
C VAL A 56 9.28 6.87 12.84
N PRO A 57 9.15 7.82 13.78
CA PRO A 57 9.29 7.53 15.20
C PRO A 57 8.23 6.52 15.67
N LEU A 58 8.59 5.67 16.62
CA LEU A 58 7.64 4.74 17.23
C LEU A 58 6.48 5.52 17.89
N SER A 59 5.25 5.11 17.57
CA SER A 59 4.03 5.68 18.13
C SER A 59 3.37 4.69 19.09
N THR A 60 2.80 5.23 20.18
CA THR A 60 1.94 4.50 21.10
C THR A 60 0.48 4.49 20.66
N GLU A 61 0.13 5.22 19.60
CA GLU A 61 -1.21 5.34 19.06
C GLU A 61 -1.29 4.77 17.64
N LYS A 62 -2.49 4.38 17.22
CA LYS A 62 -2.76 3.97 15.84
C LYS A 62 -2.50 5.16 14.92
N THR A 63 -1.67 4.97 13.90
CA THR A 63 -1.29 6.03 12.98
C THR A 63 -1.75 5.66 11.57
N SER A 64 -2.46 6.58 10.92
CA SER A 64 -2.84 6.46 9.51
C SER A 64 -1.95 7.39 8.69
N ILE A 65 -1.03 6.80 7.93
CA ILE A 65 -0.10 7.51 7.06
C ILE A 65 -0.72 7.55 5.66
N ARG A 66 -1.01 8.75 5.16
CA ARG A 66 -1.49 8.95 3.80
C ARG A 66 -0.37 9.52 2.94
N TYR A 67 -0.23 9.04 1.71
CA TYR A 67 0.82 9.52 0.81
C TYR A 67 0.41 9.38 -0.65
N LYS A 68 1.12 10.11 -1.51
CA LYS A 68 1.01 10.06 -2.97
C LYS A 68 2.36 10.25 -3.62
N TYR A 69 2.50 9.67 -4.81
CA TYR A 69 3.62 9.95 -5.68
C TYR A 69 3.37 11.22 -6.50
N ILE A 70 4.45 11.89 -6.88
CA ILE A 70 4.43 13.12 -7.67
C ILE A 70 5.46 12.96 -8.78
N ILE A 71 5.05 13.29 -10.01
CA ILE A 71 5.96 13.38 -11.14
C ILE A 71 6.29 14.85 -11.36
N GLU A 72 7.56 15.20 -11.25
CA GLU A 72 8.06 16.52 -11.61
C GLU A 72 8.66 16.50 -13.01
N TYR A 73 8.32 17.48 -13.83
CA TYR A 73 8.90 17.68 -15.15
C TYR A 73 9.05 19.17 -15.46
N GLY A 74 10.30 19.64 -15.56
CA GLY A 74 10.59 21.05 -15.87
C GLY A 74 9.98 22.05 -14.89
N GLY A 75 9.90 21.68 -13.60
CA GLY A 75 9.30 22.49 -12.53
C GLY A 75 7.78 22.32 -12.35
N ASN A 76 7.08 21.63 -13.28
CA ASN A 76 5.68 21.28 -13.10
C ASN A 76 5.56 20.01 -12.26
N LYS A 77 4.74 20.05 -11.20
CA LYS A 77 4.47 18.91 -10.33
C LYS A 77 3.08 18.35 -10.59
N GLN A 78 3.01 17.10 -11.03
CA GLN A 78 1.77 16.36 -11.23
C GLN A 78 1.62 15.31 -10.13
N TRP A 79 0.56 15.43 -9.35
CA TRP A 79 0.19 14.41 -8.37
C TRP A 79 -0.32 13.16 -9.04
N GLU A 80 -0.03 12.02 -8.42
CA GLU A 80 -0.69 10.77 -8.73
C GLU A 80 -2.22 10.93 -8.66
N PRO A 81 -2.94 10.46 -9.69
CA PRO A 81 -4.40 10.48 -9.72
C PRO A 81 -4.99 9.52 -8.67
N GLU A 82 -6.33 9.46 -8.63
CA GLU A 82 -7.10 8.64 -7.68
C GLU A 82 -6.91 9.04 -6.20
N LYS A 83 -7.39 8.19 -5.29
CA LYS A 83 -7.30 8.40 -3.84
C LYS A 83 -5.89 8.13 -3.33
N ASP A 84 -5.56 8.79 -2.23
CA ASP A 84 -4.28 8.63 -1.53
C ASP A 84 -4.03 7.16 -1.19
N HIS A 85 -2.76 6.76 -1.21
CA HIS A 85 -2.36 5.51 -0.58
C HIS A 85 -2.49 5.66 0.93
N VAL A 86 -2.96 4.62 1.60
CA VAL A 86 -3.20 4.63 3.05
C VAL A 86 -2.45 3.46 3.68
N LEU A 87 -1.60 3.79 4.63
CA LEU A 87 -0.85 2.84 5.44
C LEU A 87 -1.28 3.01 6.90
N ASN A 88 -2.04 2.05 7.41
CA ASN A 88 -2.52 2.05 8.78
C ASN A 88 -1.58 1.22 9.65
N VAL A 89 -0.92 1.86 10.60
CA VAL A 89 0.09 1.25 11.45
C VAL A 89 -0.41 1.20 12.88
N SER A 90 -0.33 0.03 13.50
CA SER A 90 -0.63 -0.15 14.93
C SER A 90 0.55 0.32 15.81
N PRO A 91 0.27 0.68 17.07
CA PRO A 91 1.32 0.99 18.04
C PRO A 91 2.36 -0.13 18.15
N SER A 92 3.62 0.23 18.20
CA SER A 92 4.73 -0.71 18.43
C SER A 92 5.74 -0.14 19.40
N LYS A 93 6.34 -1.01 20.22
CA LYS A 93 7.46 -0.67 21.11
C LYS A 93 8.81 -1.10 20.57
N THR A 94 8.82 -1.91 19.52
CA THR A 94 10.02 -2.44 18.90
C THR A 94 10.18 -1.86 17.51
N PRO A 95 11.41 -1.52 17.09
CA PRO A 95 11.68 -1.11 15.72
C PRO A 95 11.47 -2.29 14.76
N TYR A 96 10.96 -1.99 13.58
CA TYR A 96 10.79 -2.96 12.49
C TYR A 96 10.85 -2.22 11.14
N THR A 97 10.94 -3.00 10.06
CA THR A 97 10.99 -2.48 8.70
C THR A 97 9.71 -2.82 7.96
N ILE A 98 9.19 -1.87 7.18
CA ILE A 98 8.08 -2.06 6.25
C ILE A 98 8.62 -1.80 4.84
N ASP A 99 8.56 -2.81 3.99
CA ASP A 99 8.84 -2.68 2.56
C ASP A 99 7.52 -2.52 1.79
N ILE A 100 7.34 -1.36 1.17
CA ILE A 100 6.17 -1.03 0.37
C ILE A 100 6.54 -1.15 -1.10
N ILE A 101 5.77 -1.94 -1.85
CA ILE A 101 5.96 -2.15 -3.29
C ILE A 101 4.68 -1.73 -4.01
N ASP A 102 4.71 -0.52 -4.54
CA ASP A 102 3.60 0.10 -5.26
C ASP A 102 3.81 0.10 -6.76
N THR A 103 2.71 0.28 -7.48
CA THR A 103 2.69 0.71 -8.88
C THR A 103 2.03 2.08 -8.94
N TYR A 104 2.64 3.02 -9.66
CA TYR A 104 2.06 4.36 -9.83
C TYR A 104 0.65 4.25 -10.42
N LYS A 105 -0.33 4.85 -9.74
CA LYS A 105 -1.73 4.86 -10.19
C LYS A 105 -1.85 5.77 -11.41
N TRP A 106 -2.55 5.28 -12.42
CA TRP A 106 -2.86 6.06 -13.61
C TRP A 106 -4.33 6.46 -13.59
N GLN A 107 -4.65 7.56 -14.26
CA GLN A 107 -6.04 7.93 -14.40
C GLN A 107 -6.71 6.98 -15.38
N ASP A 108 -7.58 6.12 -14.87
CA ASP A 108 -8.40 5.22 -15.66
C ASP A 108 -9.87 5.56 -15.43
N SER A 109 -10.50 6.17 -16.43
CA SER A 109 -11.92 6.57 -16.38
C SER A 109 -12.87 5.37 -16.23
N VAL A 110 -12.46 4.20 -16.71
CA VAL A 110 -13.24 2.96 -16.58
C VAL A 110 -13.17 2.51 -15.13
N MET A 111 -11.97 2.44 -14.55
CA MET A 111 -11.80 2.07 -13.14
C MET A 111 -12.54 3.05 -12.21
N ASP A 112 -12.42 4.36 -12.45
CA ASP A 112 -13.14 5.37 -11.67
C ASP A 112 -14.66 5.16 -11.71
N SER A 113 -15.22 4.80 -12.87
CA SER A 113 -16.66 4.53 -12.99
C SER A 113 -17.13 3.38 -12.10
N TYR A 114 -16.32 2.34 -11.92
CA TYR A 114 -16.66 1.18 -11.09
C TYR A 114 -16.49 1.42 -9.58
N THR A 115 -15.80 2.49 -9.18
CA THR A 115 -15.71 2.89 -7.76
C THR A 115 -16.92 3.71 -7.28
N ARG A 116 -17.85 4.02 -8.18
CA ARG A 116 -19.05 4.83 -7.87
C ARG A 116 -20.10 4.01 -7.11
N SER A 117 -20.96 4.71 -6.38
CA SER A 117 -22.00 4.12 -5.52
C SER A 117 -22.95 3.17 -6.26
N VAL A 118 -23.22 3.37 -7.55
CA VAL A 118 -24.05 2.43 -8.32
C VAL A 118 -23.43 1.03 -8.39
N PHE A 119 -22.10 0.93 -8.44
CA PHE A 119 -21.41 -0.36 -8.47
C PHE A 119 -21.08 -0.85 -7.06
N VAL A 120 -20.64 0.04 -6.17
CA VAL A 120 -20.20 -0.29 -4.81
C VAL A 120 -21.37 -0.53 -3.87
N ASP A 121 -22.36 0.36 -3.85
CA ASP A 121 -23.43 0.38 -2.85
C ASP A 121 -24.74 -0.24 -3.36
N ALA A 122 -24.87 -0.48 -4.67
CA ALA A 122 -26.04 -1.10 -5.28
C ALA A 122 -25.74 -2.46 -5.94
N ILE A 123 -25.00 -2.50 -7.05
CA ILE A 123 -24.81 -3.74 -7.83
C ILE A 123 -23.98 -4.78 -7.06
N ASN A 124 -22.84 -4.37 -6.49
CA ASN A 124 -21.94 -5.24 -5.73
C ASN A 124 -21.98 -4.93 -4.23
N ARG A 125 -23.14 -4.48 -3.72
CA ARG A 125 -23.30 -4.18 -2.29
C ARG A 125 -22.91 -5.39 -1.45
N ARG A 126 -22.13 -5.15 -0.42
CA ARG A 126 -21.68 -6.12 0.56
C ARG A 126 -22.17 -5.70 1.94
N ASP A 127 -22.58 -6.67 2.74
CA ASP A 127 -23.08 -6.45 4.10
C ASP A 127 -21.98 -6.67 5.17
N SER A 128 -20.73 -6.82 4.74
CA SER A 128 -19.60 -6.92 5.66
C SER A 128 -19.43 -5.63 6.47
N PRO A 129 -19.13 -5.74 7.77
CA PRO A 129 -18.90 -4.56 8.60
C PRO A 129 -17.66 -3.81 8.11
N PRO A 130 -17.65 -2.47 8.18
CA PRO A 130 -16.45 -1.71 7.89
C PRO A 130 -15.31 -2.11 8.83
N GLU A 131 -14.19 -2.57 8.26
CA GLU A 131 -13.02 -3.00 9.01
C GLU A 131 -11.76 -2.38 8.40
N VAL A 132 -11.04 -1.60 9.21
CA VAL A 132 -9.75 -1.03 8.83
C VAL A 132 -8.66 -1.99 9.25
N ASN A 133 -7.93 -2.52 8.28
CA ASN A 133 -6.78 -3.38 8.55
C ASN A 133 -5.56 -2.54 8.95
N TYR A 134 -5.08 -2.77 10.18
CA TYR A 134 -3.86 -2.17 10.70
C TYR A 134 -2.70 -3.16 10.61
N ILE A 135 -1.55 -2.68 10.16
CA ILE A 135 -0.28 -3.42 10.18
C ILE A 135 0.22 -3.42 11.62
N ASN A 136 0.30 -4.62 12.19
CA ASN A 136 0.80 -4.82 13.54
C ASN A 136 2.33 -4.95 13.54
N SER A 137 2.94 -4.76 14.70
CA SER A 137 4.34 -5.15 14.90
C SER A 137 4.50 -6.63 14.55
N PRO A 138 5.44 -7.00 13.67
CA PRO A 138 5.54 -8.35 13.17
C PRO A 138 5.80 -9.33 14.31
N SER A 139 4.99 -10.38 14.37
CA SER A 139 5.12 -11.47 15.34
C SER A 139 6.08 -12.57 14.87
N ASN A 140 6.23 -12.68 13.55
CA ASN A 140 7.09 -13.64 12.86
C ASN A 140 8.18 -12.89 12.07
N GLU A 141 9.08 -13.63 11.43
CA GLU A 141 10.19 -13.01 10.67
C GLU A 141 9.71 -12.18 9.47
N VAL A 142 8.66 -12.61 8.77
CA VAL A 142 8.10 -11.90 7.60
C VAL A 142 6.57 -11.96 7.64
N GLU A 143 5.92 -10.80 7.52
CA GLU A 143 4.47 -10.69 7.35
C GLU A 143 4.17 -10.01 6.01
N LEU A 144 3.37 -10.66 5.19
CA LEU A 144 2.90 -10.15 3.91
C LEU A 144 1.58 -9.43 4.13
N PHE A 145 1.54 -8.14 3.79
CA PHE A 145 0.32 -7.35 3.72
C PHE A 145 -0.03 -7.08 2.27
N ILE A 146 -1.27 -7.38 1.88
CA ILE A 146 -1.80 -7.14 0.54
C ILE A 146 -2.92 -6.12 0.65
N SER A 147 -2.85 -5.10 -0.19
CA SER A 147 -3.88 -4.07 -0.35
C SER A 147 -4.08 -3.79 -1.83
N ALA A 148 -5.29 -4.04 -2.35
CA ALA A 148 -5.59 -3.90 -3.76
C ALA A 148 -7.04 -3.48 -4.00
N VAL A 149 -7.25 -2.55 -4.92
CA VAL A 149 -8.60 -2.18 -5.39
C VAL A 149 -9.04 -3.18 -6.46
N ILE A 150 -10.14 -3.91 -6.19
CA ILE A 150 -10.63 -4.96 -7.09
C ILE A 150 -12.14 -4.77 -7.29
N LEU A 151 -12.50 -4.32 -8.49
CA LEU A 151 -13.78 -3.65 -8.76
C LEU A 151 -14.88 -4.55 -9.32
N HIS A 152 -14.54 -5.76 -9.77
CA HIS A 152 -15.49 -6.66 -10.46
C HIS A 152 -15.71 -7.96 -9.70
N VAL A 153 -15.96 -7.87 -8.39
CA VAL A 153 -16.21 -9.02 -7.53
C VAL A 153 -17.65 -8.98 -7.04
N LYS A 154 -18.49 -9.90 -7.53
CA LYS A 154 -19.90 -10.01 -7.11
C LYS A 154 -20.00 -10.28 -5.61
N SER A 155 -21.12 -9.94 -4.99
CA SER A 155 -21.36 -10.17 -3.55
C SER A 155 -21.22 -11.65 -3.13
N THR A 156 -21.42 -12.60 -4.05
CA THR A 156 -21.22 -14.04 -3.82
C THR A 156 -19.78 -14.52 -4.06
N GLN A 157 -18.87 -13.62 -4.43
CA GLN A 157 -17.48 -13.93 -4.76
C GLN A 157 -16.54 -13.32 -3.71
N GLN A 158 -15.43 -14.01 -3.50
CA GLN A 158 -14.36 -13.62 -2.59
C GLN A 158 -13.04 -13.57 -3.35
N VAL A 159 -12.18 -12.63 -2.98
CA VAL A 159 -10.81 -12.56 -3.48
C VAL A 159 -9.90 -13.42 -2.60
N VAL A 160 -9.14 -14.29 -3.24
CA VAL A 160 -8.16 -15.17 -2.57
C VAL A 160 -6.82 -15.03 -3.27
N VAL A 161 -5.78 -14.76 -2.48
CA VAL A 161 -4.40 -14.75 -2.97
C VAL A 161 -3.78 -16.12 -2.76
N VAL A 162 -3.25 -16.70 -3.83
CA VAL A 162 -2.53 -17.97 -3.83
C VAL A 162 -1.11 -17.78 -4.32
N GLY A 163 -0.21 -18.64 -3.85
CA GLY A 163 1.20 -18.58 -4.24
C GLY A 163 1.88 -19.93 -4.04
N SER A 164 3.15 -19.99 -4.43
CA SER A 164 3.95 -21.22 -4.36
C SER A 164 4.28 -21.65 -2.92
N CYS A 165 4.27 -20.74 -1.96
CA CYS A 165 4.56 -21.09 -0.57
C CYS A 165 3.37 -21.84 0.08
N PRO A 166 3.63 -22.73 1.06
CA PRO A 166 2.59 -23.44 1.80
C PRO A 166 1.57 -22.50 2.46
N GLU A 167 2.03 -21.36 2.97
CA GLU A 167 1.19 -20.38 3.67
C GLU A 167 0.17 -19.71 2.74
N LEU A 168 0.44 -19.68 1.43
CA LEU A 168 -0.48 -19.23 0.37
C LEU A 168 -1.07 -20.40 -0.43
N GLY A 169 -1.06 -21.61 0.14
CA GLY A 169 -1.77 -22.77 -0.38
C GLY A 169 -1.08 -23.53 -1.49
N SER A 170 0.18 -23.23 -1.84
CA SER A 170 0.91 -23.94 -2.92
C SER A 170 0.10 -24.01 -4.23
N TRP A 171 -0.43 -22.86 -4.65
CA TRP A 171 -1.34 -22.69 -5.80
C TRP A 171 -2.73 -23.33 -5.66
N ASN A 172 -3.10 -23.82 -4.48
CA ASN A 172 -4.45 -24.26 -4.16
C ASN A 172 -5.26 -23.14 -3.50
N VAL A 173 -6.44 -22.85 -4.07
CA VAL A 173 -7.38 -21.82 -3.60
C VAL A 173 -7.85 -22.06 -2.17
N ASP A 174 -8.07 -23.33 -1.77
CA ASP A 174 -8.57 -23.65 -0.43
C ASP A 174 -7.58 -23.29 0.68
N GLY A 175 -6.28 -23.30 0.36
CA GLY A 175 -5.20 -22.90 1.27
C GLY A 175 -4.75 -21.45 1.14
N GLY A 176 -5.37 -20.68 0.24
CA GLY A 176 -4.98 -19.30 -0.06
C GLY A 176 -5.39 -18.30 1.02
N LEU A 177 -4.81 -17.10 0.95
CA LEU A 177 -5.17 -15.96 1.79
C LEU A 177 -6.46 -15.32 1.28
N LYS A 178 -7.55 -15.50 2.02
CA LYS A 178 -8.83 -14.80 1.77
C LYS A 178 -8.69 -13.33 2.18
N LEU A 179 -8.99 -12.42 1.25
CA LEU A 179 -8.97 -10.99 1.54
C LEU A 179 -10.32 -10.52 2.11
N SER A 180 -10.24 -9.53 3.00
CA SER A 180 -11.39 -8.83 3.57
C SER A 180 -11.77 -7.62 2.72
N ASP A 181 -13.06 -7.34 2.65
CA ASP A 181 -13.69 -6.28 1.85
C ASP A 181 -14.28 -5.14 2.71
N GLY A 182 -13.74 -4.93 3.91
CA GLY A 182 -14.25 -3.95 4.88
C GLY A 182 -14.27 -2.50 4.37
N GLU A 183 -13.50 -2.18 3.34
CA GLU A 183 -13.53 -0.88 2.64
C GLU A 183 -13.75 -1.06 1.12
N PHE A 184 -14.66 -1.95 0.72
CA PHE A 184 -14.96 -2.25 -0.69
C PHE A 184 -15.08 -0.96 -1.53
N PRO A 185 -14.38 -0.85 -2.68
CA PRO A 185 -13.70 -1.91 -3.44
C PRO A 185 -12.24 -2.19 -3.07
N LEU A 186 -11.75 -1.68 -1.94
CA LEU A 186 -10.44 -2.01 -1.42
C LEU A 186 -10.47 -3.36 -0.68
N TRP A 187 -9.58 -4.27 -1.09
CA TRP A 187 -9.40 -5.58 -0.49
C TRP A 187 -8.07 -5.63 0.24
N THR A 188 -8.11 -6.11 1.48
CA THR A 188 -6.92 -6.18 2.33
C THR A 188 -6.78 -7.53 3.01
N GLY A 189 -5.54 -7.94 3.29
CA GLY A 189 -5.28 -9.17 4.00
C GLY A 189 -3.83 -9.29 4.42
N THR A 190 -3.61 -10.00 5.52
CA THR A 190 -2.27 -10.21 6.09
C THR A 190 -1.99 -11.70 6.24
N ARG A 191 -0.76 -12.11 5.95
CA ARG A 191 -0.31 -13.50 6.13
C ARG A 191 1.14 -13.53 6.60
N SER A 192 1.40 -14.22 7.71
CA SER A 192 2.77 -14.55 8.11
C SER A 192 3.35 -15.59 7.16
N ILE A 193 4.59 -15.38 6.72
CA ILE A 193 5.32 -16.31 5.86
C ILE A 193 6.61 -16.72 6.58
N SER A 194 6.88 -18.01 6.62
CA SER A 194 8.10 -18.54 7.23
C SER A 194 9.28 -18.37 6.28
N ARG A 195 10.43 -17.96 6.82
CA ARG A 195 11.69 -17.95 6.07
C ARG A 195 12.25 -19.37 6.06
N ASN A 196 12.02 -20.10 4.98
CA ASN A 196 12.66 -21.41 4.75
C ASN A 196 14.12 -21.24 4.32
#